data_AF-A0AAV8YSI7-F1
#
_entry.id   AF-A0AAV8YSI7-F1
#
_cell.length_a   1.000
_cell.length_b   1.000
_cell.length_c   1.000
_cell.angle_alpha   90.00
_cell.angle_beta   90.00
_cell.angle_gamma   90.00
#
_symmetry.space_group_name_H-M   'P 1'
#
loop_
_entity.id
_entity.type
_entity.pdbx_description
1 polymer ?
#
loop_
_entity_poly.entity_id
_entity_poly.type
_entity_poly.pdbx_seq_one_letter_code
_entity_poly.pdbx_strand_id
1 'polypeptide(L)'
;MSFESNNDLFRPPPYCKRPSRPDDEVFEEDTPLLKLEVSDPSKILQLCEDLTERSTKDLEVKINKCLKSQSDASMVFMINLLNVSEEALVQAITGKILEPIIRTQLSEDTINNLVKYKDNCFICPEVMDPKIQGLIHEIVPEDSGEVVVVPILATERRANVPNTPKSGIFPVYLVCFVNPSRDSIFISKLVNETFRYCLTLLLNTRTRGGVEIEKTVPVFIIRGEKTIFASRRPQRSP
;
A
#
# COMPACT_ATOMS: atom_id res chain seq x y z
N MET A 1 -24.04 -15.47 -54.42
CA MET A 1 -24.86 -14.54 -53.60
C MET A 1 -24.05 -14.21 -52.36
N SER A 2 -23.44 -13.03 -52.34
CA SER A 2 -22.66 -12.50 -51.23
C SER A 2 -23.59 -11.72 -50.30
N PHE A 3 -23.56 -12.04 -49.00
CA PHE A 3 -24.26 -11.27 -47.97
C PHE A 3 -23.38 -10.09 -47.57
N GLU A 4 -23.79 -8.87 -47.94
CA GLU A 4 -23.21 -7.64 -47.39
C GLU A 4 -23.77 -7.42 -45.98
N SER A 5 -22.91 -7.60 -44.98
CA SER A 5 -23.21 -7.38 -43.57
C SER A 5 -23.34 -5.89 -43.27
N ASN A 6 -24.51 -5.31 -43.54
CA ASN A 6 -24.80 -3.90 -43.27
C ASN A 6 -25.13 -3.71 -41.77
N ASN A 7 -24.11 -3.79 -40.93
CA ASN A 7 -24.22 -3.73 -39.47
C ASN A 7 -24.12 -2.29 -38.93
N ASP A 8 -24.92 -1.37 -39.50
CA ASP A 8 -24.88 0.07 -39.20
C ASP A 8 -26.02 0.46 -38.25
N LEU A 9 -26.20 -0.29 -37.15
CA LEU A 9 -27.39 -0.16 -36.30
C LEU A 9 -27.43 1.14 -35.47
N PHE A 10 -26.31 1.84 -35.29
CA PHE A 10 -26.31 3.15 -34.62
C PHE A 10 -25.18 4.05 -35.14
N ARG A 11 -25.54 5.06 -35.94
CA ARG A 11 -24.59 6.15 -36.23
C ARG A 11 -24.37 6.96 -34.96
N PRO A 12 -23.12 7.11 -34.48
CA PRO A 12 -22.86 7.90 -33.30
C PRO A 12 -23.32 9.35 -33.53
N PRO A 13 -23.86 10.01 -32.48
CA PRO A 13 -24.29 11.40 -32.58
C PRO A 13 -23.18 12.33 -33.13
N PRO A 14 -23.53 13.41 -33.84
CA PRO A 14 -22.56 14.25 -34.55
C PRO A 14 -21.48 14.89 -33.65
N TYR A 15 -21.73 15.03 -32.35
CA TYR A 15 -20.76 15.53 -31.38
C TYR A 15 -19.73 14.49 -30.92
N CYS A 16 -19.91 13.20 -31.25
CA CYS A 16 -18.95 12.13 -30.97
C CYS A 16 -17.87 12.00 -32.06
N LYS A 17 -17.95 12.77 -33.14
CA LYS A 17 -16.94 12.80 -34.21
C LYS A 17 -15.77 13.68 -33.78
N ARG A 18 -14.90 13.17 -32.91
CA ARG A 18 -13.54 13.69 -32.87
C ARG A 18 -12.84 13.17 -34.14
N PRO A 19 -12.22 14.03 -34.97
CA PRO A 19 -11.34 13.53 -36.01
C PRO A 19 -10.28 12.69 -35.32
N SER A 20 -10.26 11.38 -35.58
CA SER A 20 -9.18 10.51 -35.11
C SER A 20 -7.90 11.09 -35.67
N ARG A 21 -6.96 11.43 -34.79
CA ARG A 21 -5.61 11.70 -35.26
C ARG A 21 -5.06 10.36 -35.75
N PRO A 22 -4.24 10.33 -36.81
CA PRO A 22 -3.58 9.09 -37.24
C PRO A 22 -2.77 8.42 -36.11
N ASP A 23 -2.42 9.17 -35.06
CA ASP A 23 -1.76 8.67 -33.85
C ASP A 23 -2.72 8.00 -32.84
N ASP A 24 -4.04 8.18 -32.96
CA ASP A 24 -5.06 7.61 -32.06
C ASP A 24 -5.43 6.15 -32.43
N GLU A 25 -4.97 5.64 -33.58
CA GLU A 25 -5.25 4.27 -34.06
C GLU A 25 -4.21 3.23 -33.60
N VAL A 26 -3.12 3.66 -32.95
CA VAL A 26 -2.20 2.73 -32.29
C VAL A 26 -2.75 2.46 -30.89
N PHE A 27 -3.77 1.61 -30.80
CA PHE A 27 -3.98 0.87 -29.56
C PHE A 27 -2.70 0.03 -29.38
N GLU A 28 -1.79 0.47 -28.50
CA GLU A 28 -0.74 -0.40 -27.99
C GLU A 28 -1.43 -1.53 -27.22
N GLU A 29 -1.81 -2.58 -27.95
CA GLU A 29 -2.53 -3.77 -27.48
C GLU A 29 -1.69 -4.63 -26.53
N ASP A 30 -0.43 -4.27 -26.31
CA ASP A 30 0.50 -4.97 -25.44
C ASP A 30 0.61 -4.29 -24.07
N THR A 31 -0.52 -4.01 -23.40
CA THR A 31 -0.43 -3.88 -21.94
C THR A 31 -0.30 -5.31 -21.38
N PRO A 32 0.89 -5.76 -20.97
CA PRO A 32 1.08 -7.14 -20.57
C PRO A 32 0.10 -7.48 -19.45
N LEU A 33 -0.66 -8.57 -19.62
CA LEU A 33 -1.57 -9.06 -18.59
C LEU A 33 -0.82 -9.13 -17.27
N LEU A 34 -1.36 -8.44 -16.27
CA LEU A 34 -0.80 -8.36 -14.92
C LEU A 34 -0.61 -9.77 -14.36
N LYS A 35 0.62 -10.28 -14.38
CA LYS A 35 0.95 -11.58 -13.83
C LYS A 35 1.09 -11.45 -12.32
N LEU A 36 0.19 -12.10 -11.59
CA LEU A 36 0.35 -12.32 -10.16
C LEU A 36 1.43 -13.37 -9.95
N GLU A 37 2.40 -13.08 -9.09
CA GLU A 37 3.58 -13.91 -8.85
C GLU A 37 3.42 -14.78 -7.61
N VAL A 38 2.78 -14.25 -6.56
CA VAL A 38 2.73 -14.93 -5.25
C VAL A 38 1.32 -15.17 -4.72
N SER A 39 0.38 -14.27 -5.02
CA SER A 39 -0.99 -14.39 -4.52
C SER A 39 -1.84 -15.24 -5.46
N ASP A 40 -2.75 -16.03 -4.89
CA ASP A 40 -3.81 -16.68 -5.66
C ASP A 40 -4.79 -15.60 -6.15
N PRO A 41 -5.02 -15.47 -7.47
CA PRO A 41 -5.96 -14.50 -8.02
C PRO A 41 -7.36 -14.60 -7.37
N SER A 42 -7.79 -15.83 -7.05
CA SER A 42 -9.09 -16.09 -6.43
C SER A 42 -9.21 -15.43 -5.07
N LYS A 43 -8.13 -15.45 -4.27
CA LYS A 43 -8.12 -14.83 -2.93
C LYS A 43 -8.10 -13.31 -3.00
N ILE A 44 -7.41 -12.73 -3.97
CA ILE A 44 -7.42 -11.28 -4.19
C ILE A 44 -8.82 -10.84 -4.63
N LEU A 45 -9.43 -11.53 -5.58
CA LEU A 45 -10.79 -11.22 -6.04
C LEU A 45 -11.80 -11.36 -4.91
N GLN A 46 -11.70 -12.42 -4.11
CA GLN A 46 -12.54 -12.60 -2.92
C GLN A 46 -12.32 -11.47 -1.91
N LEU A 47 -11.07 -11.05 -1.66
CA LEU A 47 -10.81 -9.89 -0.81
C LEU A 47 -11.47 -8.63 -1.38
N CYS A 48 -11.36 -8.36 -2.69
CA CYS A 48 -11.99 -7.21 -3.31
C CYS A 48 -13.53 -7.24 -3.18
N GLU A 49 -14.15 -8.42 -3.31
CA GLU A 49 -15.58 -8.61 -3.09
C GLU A 49 -15.96 -8.37 -1.62
N ASP A 50 -15.12 -8.83 -0.68
CA ASP A 50 -15.35 -8.63 0.74
C ASP A 50 -15.23 -7.16 1.16
N LEU A 51 -14.40 -6.35 0.49
CA LEU A 51 -14.15 -4.96 0.86
C LEU A 51 -15.30 -4.01 0.43
N THR A 52 -16.45 -4.13 1.09
CA THR A 52 -17.66 -3.32 0.82
C THR A 52 -17.96 -2.30 1.92
N GLU A 53 -17.11 -2.26 2.95
CA GLU A 53 -17.32 -1.43 4.13
C GLU A 53 -17.12 0.06 3.86
N ARG A 54 -17.89 0.88 4.58
CA ARG A 54 -17.74 2.34 4.58
C ARG A 54 -16.65 2.84 5.53
N SER A 55 -16.27 2.01 6.50
CA SER A 55 -15.34 2.35 7.57
C SER A 55 -13.95 1.83 7.24
N THR A 56 -12.97 2.74 7.28
CA THR A 56 -11.56 2.38 6.98
C THR A 56 -11.03 1.34 7.97
N LYS A 57 -11.49 1.37 9.24
CA LYS A 57 -11.10 0.40 10.27
C LYS A 57 -11.47 -1.03 9.89
N ASP A 58 -12.68 -1.21 9.36
CA ASP A 58 -13.20 -2.52 8.98
C ASP A 58 -12.49 -3.06 7.73
N LEU A 59 -12.18 -2.17 6.78
CA LEU A 59 -11.36 -2.50 5.61
C LEU A 59 -9.95 -2.95 6.04
N GLU A 60 -9.29 -2.20 6.95
CA GLU A 60 -7.98 -2.56 7.49
C GLU A 60 -8.03 -3.93 8.21
N VAL A 61 -9.09 -4.22 8.97
CA VAL A 61 -9.32 -5.53 9.60
C VAL A 61 -9.33 -6.66 8.57
N LYS A 62 -10.07 -6.50 7.46
CA LYS A 62 -10.18 -7.51 6.40
C LYS A 62 -8.86 -7.72 5.67
N ILE A 63 -8.17 -6.63 5.34
CA ILE A 63 -6.86 -6.69 4.68
C ILE A 63 -5.83 -7.36 5.59
N ASN A 64 -5.75 -6.95 6.87
CA ASN A 64 -4.84 -7.56 7.84
C ASN A 64 -5.10 -9.06 8.01
N LYS A 65 -6.38 -9.48 8.04
CA LYS A 65 -6.76 -10.89 8.12
C LYS A 65 -6.30 -11.67 6.87
N CYS A 66 -6.53 -11.12 5.69
CA CYS A 66 -6.10 -11.72 4.43
C CYS A 66 -4.58 -11.88 4.39
N LEU A 67 -3.83 -10.81 4.63
CA LEU A 67 -2.37 -10.81 4.64
C LEU A 67 -1.82 -11.80 5.66
N LYS A 68 -2.34 -11.80 6.89
CA LYS A 68 -1.95 -12.76 7.94
C LYS A 68 -2.11 -14.20 7.48
N SER A 69 -3.23 -14.53 6.85
CA SER A 69 -3.53 -15.90 6.41
C SER A 69 -2.64 -16.38 5.26
N GLN A 70 -2.09 -15.45 4.46
CA GLN A 70 -1.22 -15.78 3.33
C GLN A 70 0.27 -15.77 3.70
N SER A 71 0.65 -14.99 4.71
CA SER A 71 2.04 -14.89 5.20
C SER A 71 2.36 -15.85 6.35
N ASP A 72 1.34 -16.53 6.89
CA ASP A 72 1.39 -17.27 8.16
C ASP A 72 2.03 -16.45 9.30
N ALA A 73 1.81 -15.14 9.33
CA ALA A 73 2.37 -14.27 10.37
C ALA A 73 1.59 -14.43 11.67
N SER A 74 2.23 -14.19 12.81
CA SER A 74 1.54 -14.20 14.11
C SER A 74 0.57 -13.01 14.22
N MET A 75 1.02 -11.85 13.75
CA MET A 75 0.30 -10.59 13.76
C MET A 75 0.58 -9.79 12.48
N VAL A 76 -0.47 -9.15 11.95
CA VAL A 76 -0.38 -8.14 10.88
C VAL A 76 -1.17 -6.91 11.29
N PHE A 77 -0.59 -5.74 11.06
CA PHE A 77 -1.25 -4.44 11.24
C PHE A 77 -0.70 -3.42 10.26
N MET A 78 -1.42 -2.32 10.09
CA MET A 78 -1.06 -1.22 9.20
C MET A 78 -0.86 0.05 10.02
N ILE A 79 0.25 0.74 9.76
CA ILE A 79 0.49 2.10 10.22
C ILE A 79 0.11 3.02 9.08
N ASN A 80 -0.93 3.80 9.29
CA ASN A 80 -1.40 4.76 8.33
C ASN A 80 -0.67 6.10 8.51
N LEU A 81 -0.06 6.59 7.44
CA LEU A 81 0.74 7.81 7.42
C LEU A 81 -0.14 8.95 6.87
N LEU A 82 -0.34 9.98 7.69
CA LEU A 82 -1.09 11.19 7.38
C LEU A 82 -0.13 12.34 7.13
N ASN A 83 0.20 12.60 5.86
CA ASN A 83 1.11 13.69 5.51
C ASN A 83 0.57 15.06 5.91
N VAL A 84 -0.74 15.28 5.83
CA VAL A 84 -1.36 16.59 6.10
C VAL A 84 -1.39 16.94 7.60
N SER A 85 -1.65 15.95 8.46
CA SER A 85 -1.61 16.17 9.91
C SER A 85 -0.26 15.83 10.53
N GLU A 86 0.70 15.36 9.72
CA GLU A 86 2.00 14.85 10.17
C GLU A 86 1.86 13.78 11.26
N GLU A 87 0.96 12.80 11.07
CA GLU A 87 0.67 11.76 12.06
C GLU A 87 0.87 10.35 11.50
N ALA A 88 1.26 9.42 12.36
CA ALA A 88 1.14 7.99 12.14
C ALA A 88 0.10 7.41 13.08
N LEU A 89 -0.77 6.54 12.57
CA LEU A 89 -1.85 5.95 13.35
C LEU A 89 -2.02 4.45 13.08
N VAL A 90 -2.47 3.71 14.08
CA VAL A 90 -2.85 2.30 13.97
C VAL A 90 -4.25 2.14 14.52
N GLN A 91 -5.18 1.66 13.69
CA GLN A 91 -6.58 1.52 14.06
C GLN A 91 -7.02 0.06 14.21
N ALA A 92 -6.29 -0.88 13.61
CA ALA A 92 -6.64 -2.28 13.62
C ALA A 92 -5.41 -3.19 13.70
N ILE A 93 -5.54 -4.29 14.45
CA ILE A 93 -4.53 -5.34 14.58
C ILE A 93 -5.19 -6.69 14.38
N THR A 94 -4.78 -7.44 13.35
CA THR A 94 -5.09 -8.89 13.20
C THR A 94 -6.58 -9.24 13.40
N GLY A 95 -7.48 -8.39 12.91
CA GLY A 95 -8.92 -8.59 12.98
C GLY A 95 -9.64 -7.91 14.14
N LYS A 96 -8.94 -7.15 15.00
CA LYS A 96 -9.53 -6.34 16.07
C LYS A 96 -9.33 -4.87 15.79
N ILE A 97 -10.38 -4.08 15.99
CA ILE A 97 -10.32 -2.63 15.99
C ILE A 97 -9.79 -2.17 17.35
N LEU A 98 -8.92 -1.16 17.35
CA LEU A 98 -8.38 -0.55 18.55
C LEU A 98 -9.26 0.60 19.04
N GLU A 99 -9.56 0.57 20.34
CA GLU A 99 -10.27 1.62 21.06
C GLU A 99 -9.58 1.82 22.43
N PRO A 100 -8.75 2.87 22.61
CA PRO A 100 -8.50 3.99 21.70
C PRO A 100 -7.57 3.65 20.52
N ILE A 101 -7.61 4.49 19.48
CA ILE A 101 -6.66 4.46 18.37
C ILE A 101 -5.28 4.90 18.87
N ILE A 102 -4.22 4.17 18.50
CA ILE A 102 -2.84 4.52 18.81
C ILE A 102 -2.33 5.48 17.73
N ARG A 103 -1.73 6.59 18.14
CA ARG A 103 -1.21 7.62 17.22
C ARG A 103 0.05 8.29 17.76
N THR A 104 0.91 8.73 16.86
CA THR A 104 2.12 9.49 17.16
C THR A 104 2.32 10.61 16.13
N GLN A 105 2.85 11.75 16.57
CA GLN A 105 3.19 12.89 15.72
C GLN A 105 4.52 12.62 15.02
N LEU A 106 4.55 12.64 13.70
CA LEU A 106 5.75 12.60 12.88
C LEU A 106 6.13 14.02 12.45
N SER A 107 7.33 14.21 11.92
CA SER A 107 7.63 15.41 11.13
C SER A 107 7.43 15.10 9.65
N GLU A 108 7.16 16.13 8.85
CA GLU A 108 7.13 16.01 7.38
C GLU A 108 8.40 15.32 6.83
N ASP A 109 9.57 15.71 7.34
CA ASP A 109 10.86 15.11 6.97
C ASP A 109 10.90 13.61 7.28
N THR A 110 10.36 13.17 8.42
CA THR A 110 10.32 11.75 8.77
C THR A 110 9.52 10.97 7.73
N ILE A 111 8.35 11.47 7.34
CA ILE A 111 7.49 10.80 6.36
C ILE A 111 8.19 10.74 4.99
N ASN A 112 8.82 11.83 4.56
CA ASN A 112 9.54 11.87 3.28
C ASN A 112 10.80 10.98 3.29
N ASN A 113 11.45 10.82 4.44
CA ASN A 113 12.68 10.02 4.58
C ASN A 113 12.43 8.54 4.87
N LEU A 114 11.18 8.12 5.09
CA LEU A 114 10.81 6.71 5.30
C LEU A 114 11.20 5.82 4.12
N VAL A 115 11.35 6.42 2.94
CA VAL A 115 11.50 5.71 1.69
C VAL A 115 12.60 6.39 0.88
N LYS A 116 13.74 5.72 0.73
CA LYS A 116 14.85 6.21 -0.09
C LYS A 116 14.83 5.49 -1.43
N TYR A 117 14.89 6.26 -2.52
CA TYR A 117 15.06 5.69 -3.84
C TYR A 117 16.54 5.37 -4.07
N LYS A 118 16.86 4.10 -4.30
CA LYS A 118 18.22 3.62 -4.61
C LYS A 118 18.14 2.44 -5.58
N ASP A 119 18.94 2.44 -6.64
CA ASP A 119 19.05 1.34 -7.61
C ASP A 119 17.69 0.93 -8.24
N ASN A 120 16.87 1.92 -8.57
CA ASN A 120 15.51 1.74 -9.07
C ASN A 120 14.56 1.01 -8.12
N CYS A 121 14.94 0.92 -6.85
CA CYS A 121 14.17 0.34 -5.78
C CYS A 121 13.92 1.35 -4.67
N PHE A 122 12.74 1.29 -4.06
CA PHE A 122 12.50 2.00 -2.81
C PHE A 122 12.92 1.12 -1.64
N ILE A 123 13.84 1.64 -0.84
CA ILE A 123 14.42 0.95 0.30
C ILE A 123 14.02 1.72 1.56
N CYS A 124 13.49 1.03 2.58
CA CYS A 124 13.38 1.65 3.90
C CYS A 124 14.78 1.83 4.49
N PRO A 125 15.05 2.96 5.15
CA PRO A 125 16.32 3.15 5.82
C PRO A 125 16.56 2.02 6.83
N GLU A 126 17.82 1.55 6.93
CA GLU A 126 18.24 0.54 7.92
C GLU A 126 17.83 0.94 9.33
N VAL A 127 17.88 2.24 9.62
CA VAL A 127 17.41 2.84 10.85
C VAL A 127 16.07 3.52 10.59
N MET A 128 15.00 2.91 11.08
CA MET A 128 13.68 3.51 11.08
C MET A 128 13.58 4.65 12.11
N ASP A 129 12.73 5.64 11.85
CA ASP A 129 12.51 6.75 12.76
C ASP A 129 12.10 6.25 14.16
N PRO A 130 12.69 6.79 15.26
CA PRO A 130 12.42 6.33 16.62
C PRO A 130 10.95 6.39 17.04
N LYS A 131 10.16 7.33 16.50
CA LYS A 131 8.73 7.44 16.82
C LYS A 131 7.93 6.32 16.18
N ILE A 132 8.29 5.92 14.96
CA ILE A 132 7.67 4.79 14.28
C ILE A 132 8.11 3.48 14.96
N GLN A 133 9.38 3.37 15.37
CA GLN A 133 9.84 2.24 16.18
C GLN A 133 9.08 2.15 17.50
N GLY A 134 8.91 3.28 18.20
CA GLY A 134 8.13 3.34 19.43
C GLY A 134 6.69 2.89 19.23
N LEU A 135 6.05 3.30 18.13
CA LEU A 135 4.70 2.87 17.77
C LEU A 135 4.62 1.36 17.53
N ILE A 136 5.62 0.77 16.84
CA ILE A 136 5.69 -0.69 16.66
C ILE A 136 5.89 -1.39 18.00
N HIS A 137 6.77 -0.89 18.88
CA HIS A 137 7.04 -1.48 20.18
C HIS A 137 5.86 -1.39 21.15
N GLU A 138 5.01 -0.37 21.03
CA GLU A 138 3.77 -0.27 21.81
C GLU A 138 2.78 -1.39 21.43
N ILE A 139 2.80 -1.82 20.17
CA ILE A 139 1.88 -2.83 19.62
C ILE A 139 2.44 -4.25 19.74
N VAL A 140 3.74 -4.40 19.50
CA VAL A 140 4.42 -5.68 19.38
C VAL A 140 5.13 -5.99 20.71
N PRO A 141 4.73 -7.07 21.43
CA PRO A 141 5.40 -7.48 22.65
C PRO A 141 6.91 -7.70 22.43
N GLU A 142 7.74 -7.37 23.43
CA GLU A 142 9.21 -7.40 23.32
C GLU A 142 9.78 -8.77 22.87
N ASP A 143 9.08 -9.86 23.15
CA ASP A 143 9.50 -11.24 22.81
C ASP A 143 8.84 -11.79 21.53
N SER A 144 8.24 -10.91 20.71
CA SER A 144 7.48 -11.34 19.53
C SER A 144 8.35 -11.61 18.30
N GLY A 145 9.67 -11.64 18.41
CA GLY A 145 10.57 -12.04 17.32
C GLY A 145 10.73 -11.00 16.20
N GLU A 146 10.80 -11.48 14.95
CA GLU A 146 11.13 -10.64 13.79
C GLU A 146 9.92 -9.83 13.31
N VAL A 147 10.16 -8.56 12.97
CA VAL A 147 9.15 -7.68 12.37
C VAL A 147 9.60 -7.27 10.97
N VAL A 148 8.80 -7.62 9.97
CA VAL A 148 8.97 -7.19 8.57
C VAL A 148 8.04 -6.02 8.31
N VAL A 149 8.60 -4.91 7.82
CA VAL A 149 7.85 -3.68 7.51
C VAL A 149 7.92 -3.42 6.01
N VAL A 150 6.76 -3.25 5.37
CA VAL A 150 6.64 -2.98 3.94
C VAL A 150 5.92 -1.66 3.71
N PRO A 151 6.57 -0.65 3.09
CA PRO A 151 5.93 0.63 2.78
C PRO A 151 5.02 0.49 1.57
N ILE A 152 3.84 1.11 1.65
CA ILE A 152 2.92 1.31 0.53
C ILE A 152 3.06 2.73 0.05
N LEU A 153 3.38 2.89 -1.22
CA LEU A 153 3.56 4.19 -1.85
C LEU A 153 2.33 4.55 -2.67
N ALA A 154 1.92 5.81 -2.58
CA ALA A 154 0.97 6.41 -3.49
C ALA A 154 1.71 7.43 -4.37
N THR A 155 1.29 7.51 -5.62
CA THR A 155 1.69 8.58 -6.51
C THR A 155 0.68 9.71 -6.43
N GLU A 156 1.14 10.96 -6.31
CA GLU A 156 0.28 12.12 -6.51
C GLU A 156 0.42 12.56 -7.96
N ARG A 157 -0.67 12.51 -8.72
CA ARG A 157 -0.78 13.30 -9.95
C ARG A 157 -1.54 14.58 -9.60
N ARG A 158 -0.84 15.71 -9.57
CA ARG A 158 -1.47 17.02 -9.44
C ARG A 158 -2.15 17.38 -10.76
N ALA A 159 -3.44 17.05 -10.88
CA ALA A 159 -4.20 17.17 -12.13
C ALA A 159 -4.32 18.59 -12.69
N ASN A 160 -3.99 19.65 -11.93
CA ASN A 160 -4.32 21.04 -12.30
C ASN A 160 -3.14 22.03 -12.24
N VAL A 161 -1.88 21.57 -12.22
CA VAL A 161 -0.73 22.49 -12.27
C VAL A 161 0.03 22.29 -13.58
N PRO A 162 -0.37 23.00 -14.66
CA PRO A 162 0.42 23.01 -15.88
C PRO A 162 1.80 23.57 -15.53
N ASN A 163 2.85 22.77 -15.74
CA ASN A 163 4.27 23.07 -15.51
C ASN A 163 4.94 22.60 -14.21
N THR A 164 4.33 21.73 -13.38
CA THR A 164 5.11 21.00 -12.34
C THR A 164 5.39 19.55 -12.75
N PRO A 165 6.59 19.25 -13.30
CA PRO A 165 6.96 17.92 -13.78
C PRO A 165 7.45 17.02 -12.63
N LYS A 166 6.67 16.89 -11.54
CA LYS A 166 7.02 16.00 -10.42
C LYS A 166 5.76 15.36 -9.87
N SER A 167 5.40 14.19 -10.41
CA SER A 167 4.59 13.25 -9.67
C SER A 167 5.36 12.86 -8.40
N GLY A 168 4.91 13.35 -7.25
CA GLY A 168 5.49 12.99 -5.96
C GLY A 168 5.11 11.56 -5.62
N ILE A 169 6.08 10.74 -5.21
CA ILE A 169 5.83 9.43 -4.61
C ILE A 169 5.92 9.62 -3.12
N PHE A 170 4.86 9.29 -2.39
CA PHE A 170 4.81 9.45 -0.95
C PHE A 170 4.30 8.17 -0.28
N PRO A 171 4.87 7.79 0.88
CA PRO A 171 4.38 6.65 1.63
C PRO A 171 3.05 7.00 2.29
N VAL A 172 2.08 6.09 2.19
CA VAL A 172 0.73 6.24 2.74
C VAL A 172 0.43 5.23 3.85
N TYR A 173 1.05 4.05 3.78
CA TYR A 173 0.95 3.02 4.81
C TYR A 173 2.30 2.35 5.02
N LEU A 174 2.53 1.83 6.23
CA LEU A 174 3.52 0.80 6.50
C LEU A 174 2.76 -0.46 6.94
N VAL A 175 2.99 -1.58 6.28
CA VAL A 175 2.39 -2.86 6.67
C VAL A 175 3.41 -3.64 7.48
N CYS A 176 3.06 -3.97 8.71
CA CYS A 176 3.94 -4.64 9.66
C CYS A 176 3.50 -6.10 9.83
N PHE A 177 4.43 -7.03 9.65
CA PHE A 177 4.26 -8.47 9.87
C PHE A 177 5.16 -8.92 11.00
N VAL A 178 4.57 -9.57 12.01
CA VAL A 178 5.31 -10.11 13.15
C VAL A 178 5.44 -11.63 12.98
N ASN A 179 6.67 -12.15 13.08
CA ASN A 179 7.03 -13.55 12.83
C ASN A 179 6.38 -14.15 11.57
N PRO A 180 6.55 -13.55 10.37
CA PRO A 180 6.12 -14.22 9.16
C PRO A 180 6.88 -15.54 8.97
N SER A 181 6.19 -16.60 8.53
CA SER A 181 6.85 -17.86 8.16
C SER A 181 7.58 -17.76 6.82
N ARG A 182 7.15 -16.79 6.00
CA ARG A 182 7.63 -16.54 4.64
C ARG A 182 8.74 -15.50 4.64
N ASP A 183 9.62 -15.60 3.66
CA ASP A 183 10.71 -14.62 3.49
C ASP A 183 10.17 -13.22 3.12
N SER A 184 11.00 -12.21 3.35
CA SER A 184 10.60 -10.82 3.11
C SER A 184 10.33 -10.49 1.64
N ILE A 185 10.89 -11.26 0.69
CA ILE A 185 10.65 -11.08 -0.75
C ILE A 185 9.19 -11.45 -1.07
N PHE A 186 8.74 -12.60 -0.57
CA PHE A 186 7.37 -13.05 -0.70
C PHE A 186 6.40 -12.07 -0.04
N ILE A 187 6.68 -11.63 1.20
CA ILE A 187 5.84 -10.68 1.94
C ILE A 187 5.68 -9.38 1.15
N SER A 188 6.78 -8.82 0.66
CA SER A 188 6.75 -7.62 -0.17
C SER A 188 5.91 -7.80 -1.43
N LYS A 189 6.07 -8.90 -2.16
CA LYS A 189 5.25 -9.16 -3.36
C LYS A 189 3.76 -9.30 -3.03
N LEU A 190 3.43 -10.04 -1.97
CA LEU A 190 2.06 -10.25 -1.50
C LEU A 190 1.39 -8.92 -1.15
N VAL A 191 2.09 -8.08 -0.40
CA VAL A 191 1.63 -6.74 -0.04
C VAL A 191 1.41 -5.88 -1.29
N ASN A 192 2.38 -5.84 -2.20
CA ASN A 192 2.27 -5.04 -3.41
C ASN A 192 1.10 -5.48 -4.31
N GLU A 193 0.91 -6.79 -4.49
CA GLU A 193 -0.22 -7.33 -5.24
C GLU A 193 -1.55 -7.00 -4.57
N THR A 194 -1.65 -7.18 -3.25
CA THR A 194 -2.87 -6.87 -2.49
C THR A 194 -3.25 -5.39 -2.60
N PHE A 195 -2.29 -4.49 -2.38
CA PHE A 195 -2.54 -3.05 -2.39
C PHE A 195 -2.71 -2.47 -3.79
N ARG A 196 -2.24 -3.14 -4.84
CA ARG A 196 -2.56 -2.76 -6.22
C ARG A 196 -4.07 -2.66 -6.45
N TYR A 197 -4.86 -3.52 -5.80
CA TYR A 197 -6.32 -3.53 -5.92
C TYR A 197 -7.01 -2.78 -4.76
N CYS A 198 -6.50 -2.91 -3.53
CA CYS A 198 -7.19 -2.39 -2.34
C CYS A 198 -6.89 -0.92 -2.02
N LEU A 199 -5.74 -0.40 -2.44
CA LEU A 199 -5.27 0.94 -2.03
C LEU A 199 -6.26 2.04 -2.45
N THR A 200 -6.89 1.89 -3.62
CA THR A 200 -7.87 2.85 -4.09
C THR A 200 -9.04 3.01 -3.17
N LEU A 201 -9.59 1.88 -2.75
CA LEU A 201 -10.72 1.87 -1.87
C LEU A 201 -10.34 2.50 -0.52
N LEU A 202 -9.24 2.04 0.09
CA LEU A 202 -8.75 2.57 1.36
C LEU A 202 -8.57 4.10 1.37
N LEU A 203 -7.91 4.64 0.33
CA LEU A 203 -7.67 6.09 0.24
C LEU A 203 -8.95 6.89 -0.02
N ASN A 204 -9.97 6.28 -0.63
CA ASN A 204 -11.27 6.94 -0.89
C ASN A 204 -12.21 6.84 0.30
N THR A 205 -12.14 5.77 1.11
CA THR A 205 -12.93 5.59 2.34
C THR A 205 -12.34 6.30 3.54
N ARG A 206 -11.06 6.64 3.49
CA ARG A 206 -10.43 7.54 4.46
C ARG A 206 -11.22 8.85 4.42
N THR A 207 -12.02 9.10 5.44
CA THR A 207 -12.89 10.28 5.56
C THR A 207 -12.10 11.53 5.20
N ARG A 208 -12.31 12.02 3.98
CA ARG A 208 -11.51 13.08 3.38
C ARG A 208 -11.94 14.43 3.94
N GLY A 209 -10.97 15.16 4.46
CA GLY A 209 -10.81 16.54 4.04
C GLY A 209 -10.28 16.57 2.59
N GLY A 210 -11.18 16.54 1.59
CA GLY A 210 -11.04 17.14 0.26
C GLY A 210 -9.87 16.92 -0.72
N VAL A 211 -9.12 15.80 -0.81
CA VAL A 211 -8.07 15.65 -1.88
C VAL A 211 -8.20 14.38 -2.72
N GLU A 212 -8.26 14.49 -4.05
CA GLU A 212 -8.27 13.40 -5.04
C GLU A 212 -6.85 12.90 -5.40
N ILE A 213 -6.64 11.57 -5.42
CA ILE A 213 -5.32 10.91 -5.64
C ILE A 213 -5.45 9.84 -6.75
N GLU A 214 -4.65 9.95 -7.83
CA GLU A 214 -4.57 9.02 -8.98
C GLU A 214 -3.23 8.23 -8.99
N LYS A 215 -3.23 6.93 -9.32
CA LYS A 215 -2.32 5.93 -8.72
C LYS A 215 -1.39 5.14 -9.65
N THR A 216 -0.20 4.87 -9.14
CA THR A 216 0.66 3.71 -9.47
C THR A 216 1.21 3.11 -8.16
N VAL A 217 1.23 1.78 -8.03
CA VAL A 217 1.84 1.07 -6.88
C VAL A 217 3.18 0.52 -7.33
N PRO A 218 4.31 1.18 -7.00
CA PRO A 218 5.62 0.65 -7.32
C PRO A 218 6.01 -0.44 -6.29
N VAL A 219 6.72 -1.50 -6.73
CA VAL A 219 6.92 -2.81 -6.05
C VAL A 219 8.30 -2.95 -5.41
N PHE A 220 8.47 -3.12 -4.08
CA PHE A 220 9.82 -3.27 -3.49
C PHE A 220 9.96 -4.19 -2.27
N ILE A 221 11.16 -4.75 -2.15
CA ILE A 221 11.61 -5.75 -1.18
C ILE A 221 12.47 -5.07 -0.12
N ILE A 222 12.20 -5.32 1.16
CA ILE A 222 13.07 -4.90 2.26
C ILE A 222 13.61 -6.13 2.98
N ARG A 223 14.93 -6.19 3.16
CA ARG A 223 15.58 -7.10 4.09
C ARG A 223 15.97 -6.30 5.33
N GLY A 224 15.22 -6.45 6.41
CA GLY A 224 15.69 -6.05 7.73
C GLY A 224 16.65 -7.13 8.22
N GLU A 225 17.94 -7.01 7.94
CA GLU A 225 18.91 -7.82 8.68
C GLU A 225 18.93 -7.34 10.13
N LYS A 226 18.39 -8.16 11.03
CA LYS A 226 18.68 -8.20 12.46
C LYS A 226 18.83 -6.83 13.15
N THR A 227 17.71 -6.23 13.53
CA THR A 227 17.72 -5.39 14.74
C THR A 227 17.70 -6.30 15.97
N ILE A 228 18.82 -6.97 16.26
CA ILE A 228 19.02 -7.60 17.58
C ILE A 228 19.28 -6.45 18.57
N PHE A 229 18.22 -5.86 19.11
CA PHE A 229 18.32 -5.12 20.37
C PHE A 229 18.25 -6.11 21.52
N ALA A 230 19.36 -6.81 21.78
CA ALA A 230 19.59 -7.37 23.08
C ALA A 230 19.88 -6.21 24.05
N SER A 231 18.83 -5.63 24.65
CA SER A 231 18.98 -4.76 25.81
C SER A 231 19.44 -5.60 27.01
N ARG A 232 20.74 -5.86 27.09
CA ARG A 232 21.36 -6.32 28.33
C ARG A 232 21.30 -5.15 29.31
N ARG A 233 20.36 -5.20 30.25
CA ARG A 233 20.44 -4.38 31.47
C ARG A 233 21.83 -4.61 32.10
N PRO A 234 22.57 -3.57 32.49
CA PRO A 234 23.73 -3.78 33.35
C PRO A 234 23.22 -4.34 34.67
N GLN A 235 23.56 -5.60 34.97
CA GLN A 235 23.51 -6.09 36.34
C GLN A 235 24.49 -5.23 37.14
N ARG A 236 23.95 -4.34 37.98
CA ARG A 236 24.69 -3.80 39.10
C ARG A 236 24.86 -4.94 40.10
N SER A 237 26.07 -5.46 40.21
CA SER A 237 26.49 -6.24 41.36
C SER A 237 26.86 -5.30 42.53
N PRO A 238 26.65 -5.74 43.78
CA PRO A 238 26.75 -4.93 45.00
C PRO A 238 28.17 -4.45 45.33
#